data_AF-A0A7W0LCS6-F1
#
_entry.id   AF-A0A7W0LCS6-F1
#
_cell.length_a   1.000
_cell.length_b   1.000
_cell.length_c   1.000
_cell.angle_alpha   90.00
_cell.angle_beta   90.00
_cell.angle_gamma   90.00
#
_symmetry.space_group_name_H-M   'P 1'
#
loop_
_entity.id
_entity.type
_entity.pdbx_description
1 polymer ?
#
loop_
_entity_poly.entity_id
_entity_poly.type
_entity_poly.pdbx_seq_one_letter_code
_entity_poly.pdbx_strand_id
1 'polypeptide(L)'
;CLALAFRALDGDPGLPVVLNAANEVAVAAFLERRMLFTAIPALIERAMDAYEHSGARPIGGLPDVRAIDSWARGFAEQQTREVKFNV
;
A
#
# COMPACT_ATOMS: atom_id res chain seq x y z
N CYS A 1 7.37 -9.88 -0.40
CA CYS A 1 6.78 -8.89 -1.34
C CYS A 1 6.59 -9.39 -2.76
N LEU A 2 7.44 -10.27 -3.32
CA LEU A 2 7.27 -10.73 -4.72
C LEU A 2 5.89 -11.33 -5.01
N ALA A 3 5.34 -12.15 -4.11
CA ALA A 3 3.98 -12.67 -4.24
C ALA A 3 2.91 -11.56 -4.30
N LEU A 4 3.08 -10.47 -3.54
CA LEU A 4 2.18 -9.31 -3.57
C LEU A 4 2.30 -8.56 -4.90
N ALA A 5 3.49 -8.50 -5.50
CA ALA A 5 3.68 -7.91 -6.82
C ALA A 5 2.96 -8.72 -7.91
N PHE A 6 3.03 -10.05 -7.87
CA PHE A 6 2.25 -10.89 -8.78
C PHE A 6 0.73 -10.72 -8.56
N ARG A 7 0.28 -10.70 -7.30
CA ARG A 7 -1.12 -10.39 -6.96
C ARG A 7 -1.56 -9.04 -7.54
N ALA A 8 -0.72 -8.02 -7.46
CA ALA A 8 -1.04 -6.70 -8.01
C ALA A 8 -1.13 -6.70 -9.54
N LEU A 9 -0.32 -7.51 -10.23
CA LEU A 9 -0.35 -7.64 -11.69
C LEU A 9 -1.57 -8.44 -12.18
N ASP A 10 -2.01 -9.43 -11.41
CA ASP A 10 -3.14 -10.31 -11.77
C ASP A 10 -4.51 -9.76 -11.34
N GLY A 11 -4.54 -8.77 -10.44
CA GLY A 11 -5.78 -8.23 -9.85
C GLY A 11 -6.29 -6.93 -10.48
N ASP A 12 -6.93 -6.09 -9.67
CA ASP A 12 -7.49 -4.82 -10.13
C ASP A 12 -6.38 -3.88 -10.69
N PRO A 13 -6.62 -3.15 -11.80
CA PRO A 13 -5.64 -2.24 -12.40
C PRO A 13 -5.04 -1.18 -11.46
N GLY A 14 -5.71 -0.86 -10.36
CA GLY A 14 -5.21 0.05 -9.32
C GLY A 14 -4.24 -0.58 -8.33
N LEU A 15 -4.20 -1.91 -8.21
CA LEU A 15 -3.34 -2.59 -7.23
C LEU A 15 -1.84 -2.31 -7.39
N PRO A 16 -1.26 -2.21 -8.60
CA PRO A 16 0.15 -1.83 -8.74
C PRO A 16 0.44 -0.45 -8.15
N VAL A 17 -0.50 0.49 -8.28
CA VAL A 17 -0.39 1.85 -7.71
C VAL A 17 -0.45 1.78 -6.19
N VAL A 18 -1.41 1.05 -5.64
CA VAL A 18 -1.56 0.84 -4.19
C VAL A 18 -0.31 0.20 -3.59
N LEU A 19 0.18 -0.87 -4.22
CA LEU A 19 1.39 -1.58 -3.78
C LEU A 19 2.59 -0.64 -3.77
N ASN A 20 2.81 0.12 -4.84
CA ASN A 20 3.96 1.01 -4.94
C ASN A 20 3.89 2.12 -3.87
N ALA A 21 2.74 2.78 -3.76
CA ALA A 21 2.52 3.85 -2.79
C ALA A 21 2.69 3.37 -1.34
N ALA A 22 2.09 2.22 -0.99
CA ALA A 22 2.22 1.63 0.33
C ALA A 22 3.67 1.20 0.62
N ASN A 23 4.38 0.66 -0.37
CA ASN A 23 5.79 0.28 -0.23
C ASN A 23 6.67 1.51 0.05
N GLU A 24 6.48 2.63 -0.64
CA GLU A 24 7.24 3.86 -0.39
C GLU A 24 7.04 4.38 1.04
N VAL A 25 5.79 4.40 1.53
CA VAL A 25 5.49 4.80 2.92
C VAL A 25 6.12 3.83 3.92
N ALA A 26 6.01 2.52 3.68
CA ALA A 26 6.57 1.49 4.55
C ALA A 26 8.11 1.54 4.62
N VAL A 27 8.77 1.71 3.48
CA VAL A 27 10.23 1.85 3.39
C VAL A 27 10.69 3.13 4.07
N ALA A 28 10.00 4.26 3.87
CA ALA A 28 10.31 5.49 4.60
C ALA A 28 10.21 5.31 6.12
N ALA A 29 9.13 4.67 6.60
CA ALA A 29 8.96 4.36 8.01
C ALA A 29 10.05 3.42 8.56
N PHE A 30 10.47 2.43 7.79
CA PHE A 30 11.57 1.54 8.14
C PHE A 30 12.91 2.29 8.25
N LEU A 31 13.22 3.14 7.26
CA LEU A 31 14.44 3.95 7.25
C LEU A 31 14.48 4.95 8.41
N GLU A 32 13.33 5.47 8.81
CA GLU A 32 13.15 6.32 10.01
C GLU A 32 13.08 5.53 11.32
N ARG A 33 13.28 4.21 11.30
CA ARG A 33 13.23 3.30 12.46
C ARG A 33 11.88 3.30 13.20
N ARG A 34 10.80 3.63 12.51
CA ARG A 34 9.42 3.58 13.01
C ARG A 34 8.71 2.26 12.68
N MET A 35 9.36 1.37 11.94
CA MET A 35 8.82 0.09 11.48
C MET A 35 9.96 -0.95 11.35
N LEU A 36 9.66 -2.22 11.60
CA LEU A 36 10.58 -3.34 11.33
C LEU A 36 10.52 -3.73 9.85
N PHE A 37 11.62 -4.20 9.28
CA PHE A 37 11.66 -4.66 7.88
C PHE A 37 10.59 -5.74 7.59
N THR A 38 10.39 -6.67 8.53
CA THR A 38 9.43 -7.77 8.43
C THR A 38 7.96 -7.31 8.45
N ALA A 39 7.68 -6.06 8.85
CA ALA A 39 6.34 -5.50 8.85
C ALA A 39 5.93 -4.89 7.51
N ILE A 40 6.88 -4.58 6.63
CA ILE A 40 6.62 -3.97 5.31
C ILE A 40 5.63 -4.81 4.47
N PRO A 41 5.80 -6.14 4.32
CA PRO A 41 4.85 -6.94 3.54
C PRO A 41 3.43 -6.88 4.10
N ALA A 42 3.27 -6.91 5.43
CA ALA A 42 1.97 -6.88 6.08
C ALA A 42 1.23 -5.55 5.88
N LEU A 43 1.96 -4.42 5.89
CA LEU A 43 1.37 -3.11 5.61
C LEU A 43 0.91 -3.01 4.15
N ILE A 44 1.74 -3.47 3.21
CA ILE A 44 1.41 -3.48 1.77
C ILE A 44 0.18 -4.36 1.53
N GLU A 45 0.15 -5.56 2.10
CA GLU A 45 -0.98 -6.49 1.98
C GLU A 45 -2.28 -5.87 2.51
N ARG A 46 -2.26 -5.24 3.69
CA ARG A 46 -3.44 -4.54 4.23
C ARG A 46 -3.94 -3.42 3.33
N ALA A 47 -3.04 -2.65 2.71
CA ALA A 47 -3.42 -1.58 1.79
C ALA A 47 -4.09 -2.15 0.52
N MET A 48 -3.53 -3.23 -0.03
CA MET A 48 -4.11 -3.93 -1.18
C MET A 48 -5.49 -4.52 -0.84
N ASP A 49 -5.60 -5.21 0.30
CA ASP A 49 -6.86 -5.77 0.77
C ASP A 49 -7.91 -4.67 0.92
N ALA A 50 -7.59 -3.58 1.62
CA ALA A 50 -8.51 -2.47 1.83
C ALA A 50 -8.99 -1.84 0.51
N TYR A 51 -8.11 -1.77 -0.48
CA TYR A 51 -8.46 -1.25 -1.81
C TYR A 51 -9.45 -2.16 -2.52
N GLU A 52 -9.18 -3.47 -2.56
CA GLU A 52 -10.06 -4.44 -3.22
C GLU A 52 -11.44 -4.51 -2.55
N HIS A 53 -11.50 -4.42 -1.22
CA HIS A 53 -12.76 -4.35 -0.48
C HIS A 53 -13.55 -3.06 -0.75
N SER A 54 -12.90 -1.98 -1.21
CA SER A 54 -13.57 -0.73 -1.58
C SER A 54 -14.29 -0.81 -2.94
N GLY A 55 -14.05 -1.90 -3.70
CA GLY A 55 -14.63 -2.16 -5.01
C GLY A 55 -13.72 -1.69 -6.16
N ALA A 56 -13.79 -2.41 -7.28
CA ALA A 56 -13.03 -2.11 -8.49
C ALA A 56 -13.35 -0.71 -9.04
N ARG A 57 -12.32 0.01 -9.47
CA ARG A 57 -12.48 1.35 -10.06
C ARG A 57 -11.87 1.41 -11.46
N PRO A 58 -12.62 1.85 -12.49
CA PRO A 58 -12.04 2.08 -13.79
C PRO A 58 -10.99 3.18 -13.70
N ILE A 59 -9.83 2.94 -14.32
CA ILE A 59 -8.76 3.93 -14.45
C ILE A 59 -8.84 4.50 -15.86
N GLY A 60 -9.35 5.72 -15.97
CA GLY A 60 -9.51 6.45 -17.24
C GLY A 60 -8.32 7.37 -17.56
N GLY A 61 -7.44 7.64 -16.60
CA GLY A 61 -6.23 8.41 -16.84
C GLY A 61 -5.45 8.78 -15.59
N LEU A 62 -4.53 9.73 -15.76
CA LEU A 62 -3.63 10.18 -14.70
C LEU A 62 -4.34 10.69 -13.42
N PRO A 63 -5.48 11.40 -13.47
CA PRO A 63 -6.19 11.81 -12.27
C PRO A 63 -6.61 10.63 -11.37
N ASP A 64 -7.05 9.52 -11.96
CA ASP A 64 -7.47 8.33 -11.23
C ASP A 64 -6.27 7.66 -10.55
N VAL A 65 -5.15 7.54 -11.28
CA VAL A 65 -3.88 7.03 -10.73
C VAL A 65 -3.42 7.87 -9.54
N ARG A 66 -3.48 9.21 -9.64
CA ARG A 66 -3.12 10.11 -8.54
C ARG A 66 -4.05 9.98 -7.33
N ALA A 67 -5.35 9.78 -7.57
CA ALA A 67 -6.31 9.57 -6.50
C ALA A 67 -6.04 8.25 -5.75
N ILE A 68 -5.72 7.18 -6.48
CA ILE A 68 -5.36 5.88 -5.89
C ILE A 68 -4.06 5.98 -5.10
N ASP A 69 -3.01 6.61 -5.66
CA ASP A 69 -1.73 6.83 -4.95
C ASP A 69 -1.95 7.64 -3.66
N SER A 70 -2.68 8.75 -3.73
CA SER A 70 -2.95 9.59 -2.56
C SER A 70 -3.73 8.85 -1.48
N TRP A 71 -4.74 8.06 -1.86
CA TRP A 71 -5.49 7.22 -0.94
C TRP A 71 -4.59 6.16 -0.29
N ALA A 72 -3.77 5.46 -1.08
CA ALA A 72 -2.90 4.39 -0.59
C ALA A 72 -1.85 4.92 0.39
N ARG A 73 -1.28 6.10 0.12
CA ARG A 73 -0.38 6.79 1.06
C ARG A 73 -1.08 7.12 2.37
N GLY A 74 -2.25 7.75 2.31
CA GLY A 74 -3.03 8.11 3.50
C GLY A 74 -3.38 6.88 4.35
N PHE A 75 -3.82 5.80 3.70
CA PHE A 75 -4.09 4.53 4.38
C PHE A 75 -2.83 3.94 5.04
N ALA A 76 -1.72 3.87 4.31
CA ALA A 76 -0.48 3.29 4.81
C ALA A 76 0.12 4.10 5.97
N GLU A 77 0.04 5.43 5.91
CA GLU A 77 0.47 6.32 6.98
C GLU A 77 -0.36 6.14 8.26
N GLN A 78 -1.68 6.01 8.14
CA GLN A 78 -2.56 5.74 9.27
C GLN A 78 -2.21 4.40 9.94
N GLN A 79 -2.05 3.35 9.13
CA GLN A 79 -1.70 2.02 9.63
C GLN A 79 -0.32 1.99 10.31
N THR A 80 0.64 2.78 9.83
CA THR A 80 1.96 2.90 10.46
C THR A 80 1.89 3.55 11.86
N ARG A 81 0.91 4.45 12.10
CA ARG A 81 0.71 5.09 13.41
C ARG A 81 0.00 4.18 14.41
N GLU A 82 -0.93 3.36 13.93
CA GLU A 82 -1.71 2.44 14.77
C GLU A 82 -0.88 1.25 15.25
N VAL A 83 0.09 0.81 14.45
CA VAL A 83 0.99 -0.28 14.84
C VAL A 83 2.24 0.30 15.50
N LYS A 84 2.19 0.52 16.83
CA LYS A 84 3.41 0.54 17.63
C LYS A 84 4.01 -0.87 17.57
N PHE A 85 4.88 -1.11 16.59
CA PHE A 85 5.67 -2.33 16.54
C PHE A 85 6.59 -2.30 17.76
N ASN A 86 6.21 -3.03 18.82
CA ASN A 86 7.01 -3.19 20.02
C ASN A 86 8.42 -3.63 19.60
N VAL A 87 9.39 -2.76 19.91
CA VAL A 87 10.83 -3.05 19.83
C VAL A 87 11.23 -3.90 21.02
#